data_AF-A0A822EDH7-F1
#
_entry.id   AF-A0A822EDH7-F1
#
_cell.length_a   1.000
_cell.length_b   1.000
_cell.length_c   1.000
_cell.angle_alpha   90.00
_cell.angle_beta   90.00
_cell.angle_gamma   90.00
#
_symmetry.space_group_name_H-M   'P 1'
#
loop_
_entity.id
_entity.type
_entity.pdbx_description
1 polymer ?
#
loop_
_entity_poly.entity_id
_entity_poly.type
_entity_poly.pdbx_seq_one_letter_code
_entity_poly.pdbx_strand_id
1 'polypeptide(L)'
;HGCVLRITDYVDGLIVYAGNETKIIKSSRHTISKHALIERYINRDVLCSSLILTFLCLLGAGLSIHWERSYGDRWMFVPFILDDPFKNVVGRFFAAGLRFIILFQVMVPIALYVSLDLVRVLQMYTIGRDKHLKYEHNL
;
A
#
# COMPACT_ATOMS: atom_id res chain seq x y z
N HIS A 1 7.83 -5.53 -37.96
CA HIS A 1 6.79 -4.57 -37.50
C HIS A 1 7.43 -3.40 -36.77
N GLY A 2 7.99 -2.43 -37.49
CA GLY A 2 8.67 -1.29 -36.87
C GLY A 2 9.47 -0.40 -37.83
N CYS A 3 9.68 -0.82 -39.08
CA CYS A 3 10.25 0.06 -40.10
C CYS A 3 9.12 0.79 -40.82
N VAL A 4 9.19 2.13 -40.81
CA VAL A 4 8.40 2.98 -41.70
C VAL A 4 9.29 3.25 -42.92
N LEU A 5 8.92 2.71 -44.08
CA LEU A 5 9.55 3.08 -45.33
C LEU A 5 9.19 4.53 -45.64
N ARG A 6 10.20 5.37 -45.86
CA ARG A 6 10.04 6.71 -46.44
C ARG A 6 10.85 6.75 -47.74
N ILE A 7 10.20 7.24 -48.79
CA ILE A 7 10.70 7.44 -50.17
C ILE A 7 10.68 6.18 -51.04
N THR A 8 9.49 5.62 -51.28
CA THR A 8 9.18 4.68 -52.37
C THR A 8 7.66 4.71 -52.62
N ASP A 9 7.22 4.80 -53.88
CA ASP A 9 5.79 4.95 -54.19
C ASP A 9 4.99 3.64 -54.02
N TYR A 10 5.63 2.48 -54.24
CA TYR A 10 5.04 1.17 -53.92
C TYR A 10 6.15 0.12 -53.69
N VAL A 11 5.87 -0.87 -52.83
CA VAL A 11 6.72 -2.05 -52.62
C VAL A 11 5.82 -3.28 -52.52
N ASP A 12 6.05 -4.28 -53.37
CA ASP A 12 5.41 -5.59 -53.24
C ASP A 12 6.28 -6.48 -52.34
N GLY A 13 5.75 -6.85 -51.18
CA GLY A 13 6.46 -7.64 -50.17
C GLY A 13 5.66 -8.86 -49.74
N LEU A 14 6.33 -10.02 -49.67
CA LEU A 14 5.79 -11.25 -49.10
C LEU A 14 6.08 -11.32 -47.60
N ILE A 15 5.06 -11.51 -46.77
CA ILE A 15 5.20 -11.64 -45.32
C ILE A 15 5.70 -13.05 -44.98
N VAL A 16 7.00 -13.18 -44.68
CA VAL A 16 7.61 -14.47 -44.33
C VAL A 16 7.35 -14.86 -42.86
N TYR A 17 7.19 -13.87 -41.97
CA TYR A 17 6.96 -14.11 -40.53
C TYR A 17 5.89 -13.14 -40.00
N ALA A 18 4.73 -13.68 -39.62
CA ALA A 18 3.65 -12.96 -38.97
C ALA A 18 3.49 -13.44 -37.52
N GLY A 19 3.21 -12.52 -36.59
CA GLY A 19 2.89 -12.86 -35.20
C GLY A 19 4.09 -13.08 -34.28
N ASN A 20 3.94 -14.01 -33.33
CA ASN A 20 4.83 -14.27 -32.18
C ASN A 20 6.25 -14.73 -32.58
N GLU A 21 6.45 -15.11 -33.84
CA GLU A 21 7.71 -15.56 -34.40
C GLU A 21 8.57 -14.41 -34.96
N THR A 22 8.06 -13.18 -34.97
CA THR A 22 8.83 -12.02 -35.43
C THR A 22 10.05 -11.77 -34.53
N LYS A 23 11.22 -11.49 -35.13
CA LYS A 23 12.49 -11.18 -34.43
C LYS A 23 12.35 -10.15 -33.30
N ILE A 24 11.37 -9.27 -33.41
CA ILE A 24 11.09 -8.17 -32.46
C ILE A 24 10.53 -8.73 -31.14
N ILE A 25 9.59 -9.68 -31.22
CA ILE A 25 8.96 -10.33 -30.06
C ILE A 25 9.93 -11.31 -29.39
N LYS A 26 10.83 -11.94 -30.17
CA LYS A 26 11.92 -12.76 -29.61
C LYS A 26 13.07 -11.94 -29.00
N SER A 27 13.18 -10.65 -29.33
CA SER A 27 14.19 -9.72 -28.78
C SER A 27 13.73 -9.01 -27.50
N SER A 28 12.44 -9.06 -27.15
CA SER A 28 11.98 -8.57 -25.85
C SER A 28 12.45 -9.56 -24.79
N ARG A 29 13.61 -9.28 -24.18
CA ARG A 29 14.10 -10.02 -23.01
C ARG A 29 12.99 -10.05 -21.97
N HIS A 30 12.76 -11.25 -21.42
CA HIS A 30 11.86 -11.49 -20.31
C HIS A 30 12.05 -10.41 -19.24
N THR A 31 10.97 -9.71 -18.87
CA THR A 31 10.99 -8.66 -17.85
C THR A 31 11.62 -9.22 -16.58
N ILE A 32 12.83 -8.76 -16.27
CA ILE A 32 13.52 -9.11 -15.02
C ILE A 32 12.60 -8.67 -13.88
N SER A 33 12.31 -9.59 -12.95
CA SER A 33 11.35 -9.40 -11.86
C SER A 33 11.78 -8.27 -10.92
N LYS A 34 11.41 -7.03 -11.27
CA LYS A 34 11.49 -5.86 -10.38
C LYS A 34 10.54 -5.99 -9.18
N HIS A 35 9.63 -6.97 -9.22
CA HIS A 35 8.64 -7.26 -8.18
C HIS A 35 9.27 -7.72 -6.85
N ALA A 36 10.36 -8.50 -6.91
CA ALA A 36 10.96 -9.11 -5.73
C ALA A 36 11.60 -8.11 -4.75
N LEU A 37 12.07 -6.96 -5.23
CA LEU A 37 12.60 -5.90 -4.35
C LEU A 37 11.46 -5.16 -3.64
N ILE A 38 10.39 -4.83 -4.36
CA ILE A 38 9.22 -4.13 -3.83
C ILE A 38 8.52 -5.00 -2.76
N GLU A 39 8.42 -6.30 -2.99
CA GLU A 39 7.86 -7.27 -2.02
C GLU A 39 8.60 -7.27 -0.68
N ARG A 40 9.93 -7.04 -0.66
CA ARG A 40 10.69 -6.95 0.60
C ARG A 40 10.34 -5.72 1.42
N TYR A 41 10.08 -4.58 0.77
CA TYR A 41 9.66 -3.36 1.46
C TYR A 41 8.26 -3.52 2.05
N ILE A 42 7.33 -4.10 1.29
CA ILE A 42 5.97 -4.40 1.75
C ILE A 42 6.02 -5.31 2.98
N ASN A 43 6.85 -6.36 2.97
CA ASN A 43 6.99 -7.26 4.12
C ASN A 43 7.52 -6.54 5.38
N ARG A 44 8.42 -5.57 5.21
CA ARG A 44 8.93 -4.76 6.33
C ARG A 44 7.86 -3.84 6.90
N ASP A 45 7.06 -3.21 6.06
CA ASP A 45 5.98 -2.33 6.50
C ASP A 45 4.90 -3.09 7.28
N VAL A 46 4.56 -4.30 6.84
CA VAL A 46 3.64 -5.21 7.58
C VAL A 46 4.18 -5.53 8.97
N LEU A 47 5.49 -5.78 9.08
CA LEU A 47 6.14 -6.13 10.35
C LEU A 47 6.25 -4.91 11.30
N CYS A 48 6.48 -3.71 10.77
CA CYS A 48 6.40 -2.48 11.56
C CYS A 48 4.98 -2.21 12.08
N SER A 49 3.97 -2.45 11.24
CA SER A 49 2.57 -2.25 11.62
C SER A 49 2.11 -3.19 12.75
N SER A 50 2.50 -4.47 12.70
CA SER A 50 2.15 -5.43 13.76
C SER A 50 2.75 -5.07 15.12
N LEU A 51 3.96 -4.52 15.14
CA LEU A 51 4.62 -4.04 16.37
C LEU A 51 3.88 -2.83 16.97
N ILE A 52 3.51 -1.85 16.15
CA ILE A 52 2.77 -0.67 16.60
C ILE A 52 1.40 -1.06 17.16
N LEU A 53 0.69 -1.98 16.50
CA LEU A 53 -0.60 -2.48 16.96
C LEU A 53 -0.49 -3.15 18.34
N THR A 54 0.54 -3.97 18.52
CA THR A 54 0.83 -4.63 19.80
C THR A 54 1.08 -3.58 20.90
N PHE A 55 1.84 -2.54 20.59
CA PHE A 55 2.12 -1.45 21.53
C PHE A 55 0.87 -0.67 21.90
N LEU A 56 0.03 -0.32 20.92
CA LEU A 56 -1.25 0.38 21.15
C LEU A 56 -2.23 -0.46 21.97
N CYS A 57 -2.27 -1.77 21.75
CA CYS A 57 -3.06 -2.68 22.57
C CYS A 57 -2.60 -2.66 24.04
N LEU A 58 -1.29 -2.74 24.29
CA LEU A 58 -0.72 -2.65 25.64
C LEU A 58 -0.96 -1.29 26.31
N LEU A 59 -0.90 -0.19 25.54
CA LEU A 59 -1.20 1.15 26.04
C LEU A 59 -2.69 1.33 26.33
N GLY A 60 -3.59 0.90 25.43
CA GLY A 60 -5.04 0.98 25.64
C GLY A 60 -5.48 0.16 26.85
N ALA A 61 -4.87 -1.01 27.01
CA ALA A 61 -4.94 -1.82 28.22
C ALA A 61 -4.53 -1.03 29.48
N GLY A 62 -3.28 -0.56 29.53
CA GLY A 62 -2.76 0.17 30.68
C GLY A 62 -3.57 1.42 31.01
N LEU A 63 -4.01 2.16 29.99
CA LEU A 63 -4.82 3.36 30.14
C LEU A 63 -6.21 3.06 30.67
N SER A 64 -6.85 1.95 30.25
CA SER A 64 -8.16 1.55 30.79
C SER A 64 -8.08 1.26 32.29
N ILE A 65 -7.04 0.57 32.75
CA ILE A 65 -6.83 0.27 34.18
C ILE A 65 -6.53 1.57 34.96
N HIS A 66 -5.70 2.45 34.39
CA HIS A 66 -5.36 3.73 35.01
C HIS A 66 -6.58 4.66 35.09
N TRP A 67 -7.40 4.70 34.04
CA TRP A 67 -8.61 5.50 33.96
C TRP A 67 -9.65 5.07 34.99
N GLU A 68 -9.89 3.76 35.11
CA GLU A 68 -10.82 3.20 36.08
C GLU A 68 -10.39 3.49 37.53
N ARG A 69 -9.07 3.44 37.81
CA ARG A 69 -8.53 3.80 39.13
C ARG A 69 -8.62 5.30 39.44
N SER A 70 -8.53 6.17 38.43
CA SER A 70 -8.46 7.62 38.63
C SER A 70 -9.83 8.32 38.59
N TYR A 71 -10.81 7.76 37.87
CA TYR A 71 -12.11 8.40 37.62
C TYR A 71 -13.33 7.64 38.18
N GLY A 72 -13.12 6.61 39.01
CA GLY A 72 -14.18 5.73 39.54
C GLY A 72 -15.35 6.42 40.25
N ASP A 73 -15.24 7.69 40.62
CA ASP A 73 -16.24 8.40 41.44
C ASP A 73 -17.05 9.49 40.70
N ARG A 74 -16.79 9.79 39.42
CA ARG A 74 -17.39 10.96 38.73
C ARG A 74 -18.28 10.68 37.52
N TRP A 75 -18.35 9.45 37.01
CA TRP A 75 -19.03 9.16 35.74
C TRP A 75 -20.06 8.03 35.86
N MET A 76 -21.01 8.20 36.78
CA MET A 76 -22.20 7.34 36.93
C MET A 76 -23.26 7.57 35.81
N PHE A 77 -23.00 8.45 34.84
CA PHE A 77 -23.97 8.84 33.80
C PHE A 77 -23.42 8.74 32.38
N VAL A 78 -23.01 7.55 31.96
CA VAL A 78 -22.86 7.24 30.52
C VAL A 78 -23.88 6.15 30.16
N PRO A 79 -25.09 6.51 29.69
CA PRO A 79 -26.17 5.56 29.41
C PRO A 79 -25.96 4.80 28.08
N PHE A 80 -24.71 4.59 27.66
CA PHE A 80 -24.39 3.75 26.49
C PHE A 80 -24.03 2.31 26.87
N ILE A 81 -24.18 1.97 28.16
CA ILE A 81 -23.89 0.65 28.75
C ILE A 81 -25.18 -0.11 29.07
N LEU A 82 -26.33 0.30 28.53
CA LEU A 82 -27.62 -0.34 28.85
C LEU A 82 -27.77 -1.78 28.31
N ASP A 83 -26.80 -2.30 27.58
CA ASP A 83 -26.77 -3.70 27.15
C ASP A 83 -25.33 -4.23 27.18
N ASP A 84 -24.72 -4.27 28.37
CA ASP A 84 -23.39 -4.87 28.58
C ASP A 84 -23.54 -6.39 28.88
N PRO A 85 -23.25 -7.30 27.92
CA PRO A 85 -23.16 -8.74 28.22
C PRO A 85 -21.94 -9.08 29.09
N PHE A 86 -21.03 -8.13 29.33
CA PHE A 86 -19.79 -8.32 30.09
C PHE A 86 -19.76 -7.48 31.36
N LYS A 87 -20.41 -7.98 32.42
CA LYS A 87 -20.38 -7.42 33.79
C LYS A 87 -18.96 -7.34 34.41
N ASN A 88 -17.98 -8.00 33.82
CA ASN A 88 -16.62 -8.11 34.35
C ASN A 88 -15.71 -7.01 33.78
N VAL A 89 -14.97 -6.33 34.65
CA VAL A 89 -13.95 -5.30 34.31
C VAL A 89 -12.99 -5.80 33.22
N VAL A 90 -12.59 -7.06 33.29
CA VAL A 90 -11.73 -7.73 32.31
C VAL A 90 -12.37 -7.79 30.92
N GLY A 91 -13.69 -8.02 30.84
CA GLY A 91 -14.42 -8.09 29.57
C GLY A 91 -14.53 -6.72 28.89
N ARG A 92 -14.76 -5.66 29.67
CA ARG A 92 -14.82 -4.28 29.15
C ARG A 92 -13.48 -3.80 28.62
N PHE A 93 -12.41 -4.13 29.35
CA PHE A 93 -11.03 -3.89 28.91
C PHE A 93 -10.71 -4.60 27.59
N PHE A 94 -11.07 -5.89 27.49
CA PHE A 94 -10.82 -6.67 26.30
C PHE A 94 -11.63 -6.16 25.11
N ALA A 95 -12.91 -5.78 25.33
CA ALA A 95 -13.76 -5.20 24.31
C ALA A 95 -13.27 -3.82 23.81
N ALA A 96 -12.74 -2.98 24.71
CA ALA A 96 -12.14 -1.71 24.33
C ALA A 96 -10.84 -1.90 23.54
N GLY A 97 -9.96 -2.80 24.01
CA GLY A 97 -8.73 -3.16 23.30
C GLY A 97 -9.00 -3.71 21.91
N LEU A 98 -9.97 -4.63 21.78
CA LEU A 98 -10.41 -5.18 20.50
C LEU A 98 -10.96 -4.10 19.57
N ARG A 99 -11.77 -3.15 20.06
CA ARG A 99 -12.28 -2.04 19.24
C ARG A 99 -11.16 -1.19 18.66
N PHE A 100 -10.18 -0.81 19.47
CA PHE A 100 -9.03 -0.05 18.99
C PHE A 100 -8.19 -0.86 18.00
N ILE A 101 -7.96 -2.15 18.26
CA ILE A 101 -7.26 -3.05 17.33
C ILE A 101 -7.94 -3.06 15.97
N ILE A 102 -9.26 -3.26 15.92
CA ILE A 102 -10.03 -3.32 14.68
C ILE A 102 -9.95 -1.98 13.94
N LEU A 103 -10.12 -0.86 14.65
CA LEU A 103 -10.00 0.49 14.08
C LEU A 103 -8.61 0.75 13.47
N PHE A 104 -7.54 0.39 14.16
CA PHE A 104 -6.19 0.58 13.63
C PHE A 104 -5.88 -0.39 12.49
N GLN A 105 -6.31 -1.63 12.60
CA GLN A 105 -6.07 -2.65 11.59
C GLN A 105 -6.80 -2.38 10.27
N VAL A 106 -7.96 -1.69 10.29
CA VAL A 106 -8.61 -1.21 9.07
C VAL A 106 -7.97 0.07 8.52
N MET A 107 -7.42 0.94 9.39
CA MET A 107 -6.73 2.15 8.92
C MET A 107 -5.35 1.87 8.30
N VAL A 108 -4.61 0.88 8.80
CA VAL A 108 -3.28 0.49 8.27
C VAL A 108 -3.30 0.21 6.76
N PRO A 109 -4.15 -0.68 6.20
CA PRO A 109 -4.15 -0.99 4.78
C PRO A 109 -4.61 0.21 3.94
N ILE A 110 -5.56 1.01 4.43
CA ILE A 110 -6.04 2.22 3.74
C ILE A 110 -4.90 3.24 3.66
N ALA A 111 -4.22 3.51 4.77
CA ALA A 111 -3.10 4.45 4.82
C ALA A 111 -1.91 3.97 3.97
N LEU A 112 -1.59 2.66 4.01
CA LEU A 112 -0.54 2.07 3.19
C LEU A 112 -0.88 2.18 1.70
N TYR A 113 -2.11 1.85 1.30
CA TYR A 113 -2.57 1.93 -0.08
C TYR A 113 -2.47 3.36 -0.63
N VAL A 114 -3.00 4.34 0.11
CA VAL A 114 -2.93 5.76 -0.28
C VAL A 114 -1.48 6.24 -0.33
N SER A 115 -0.63 5.83 0.61
CA SER A 115 0.79 6.18 0.60
C SER A 115 1.52 5.61 -0.61
N LEU A 116 1.25 4.36 -0.98
CA LEU A 116 1.83 3.73 -2.17
C LEU A 116 1.39 4.44 -3.46
N ASP A 117 0.13 4.82 -3.58
CA ASP A 117 -0.36 5.58 -4.74
C ASP A 117 0.28 6.97 -4.82
N LEU A 118 0.42 7.67 -3.69
CA LEU A 118 1.14 8.96 -3.65
C LEU A 118 2.61 8.81 -4.05
N VAL A 119 3.29 7.78 -3.55
CA VAL A 119 4.70 7.49 -3.90
C VAL A 119 4.81 7.20 -5.40
N ARG A 120 3.88 6.43 -5.98
CA ARG A 120 3.87 6.15 -7.43
C ARG A 120 3.68 7.42 -8.25
N VAL A 121 2.75 8.30 -7.85
CA VAL A 121 2.52 9.58 -8.51
C VAL A 121 3.76 10.46 -8.42
N LEU A 122 4.41 10.53 -7.25
CA LEU A 122 5.66 11.28 -7.07
C LEU A 122 6.79 10.71 -7.92
N GLN A 123 6.94 9.39 -7.98
CA GLN A 123 7.93 8.74 -8.83
C GLN A 123 7.69 9.06 -10.31
N MET A 124 6.45 8.96 -10.79
CA MET A 124 6.09 9.33 -12.17
C MET A 124 6.35 10.81 -12.45
N TYR A 125 6.01 11.69 -11.51
CA TYR A 125 6.24 13.13 -11.62
C TYR A 125 7.73 13.48 -11.70
N THR A 126 8.55 12.86 -10.84
CA THR A 126 10.01 13.03 -10.85
C THR A 126 10.61 12.52 -12.15
N ILE A 127 10.18 11.36 -12.66
CA ILE A 127 10.66 10.81 -13.94
C ILE A 127 10.31 11.74 -15.10
N GLY A 128 9.08 12.27 -15.15
CA GLY A 128 8.68 13.20 -16.22
C GLY A 128 9.42 14.55 -16.21
N ARG A 129 9.95 14.94 -15.05
CA ARG A 129 10.72 16.19 -14.87
C ARG A 129 12.24 16.00 -14.99
N ASP A 130 12.71 14.77 -15.08
CA ASP A 130 14.11 14.49 -15.26
C ASP A 130 14.58 15.02 -16.63
N LYS A 131 15.44 16.05 -16.59
CA LYS A 131 15.99 16.68 -17.80
C LYS A 131 17.05 15.81 -18.46
N HIS A 132 17.67 14.88 -17.73
CA HIS A 132 18.66 13.95 -18.27
C HIS A 132 18.01 12.87 -19.16
N LEU A 133 16.69 12.66 -19.02
CA LEU A 133 15.89 11.80 -19.89
C LEU A 133 15.27 12.55 -21.09
N LYS A 134 15.43 13.88 -21.16
CA LYS A 134 15.00 14.66 -22.32
C LYS A 134 16.13 14.69 -23.34
N TYR A 135 15.90 14.08 -24.50
CA TYR A 135 16.79 14.23 -25.64
C TYR A 135 16.78 15.69 -26.10
N GLU A 136 17.84 16.44 -25.78
CA GLU A 136 18.12 17.74 -26.40
C GLU A 136 18.48 17.50 -27.86
N HIS A 137 17.51 17.72 -28.75
CA HIS A 137 17.75 17.84 -30.17
C HIS A 137 18.43 19.20 -30.40
N ASN A 138 19.75 19.22 -30.31
CA ASN A 138 20.55 20.36 -30.75
C ASN A 138 20.34 20.52 -32.26
N LEU A 139 19.60 21.56 -32.63
CA LEU A 139 19.45 22.09 -33.98
C LEU A 139 20.75 22.77 -34.44
#